data_AF-A0A2V9UB07-F1
#
_entry.id   AF-A0A2V9UB07-F1
#
_cell.length_a   1.000
_cell.length_b   1.000
_cell.length_c   1.000
_cell.angle_alpha   90.00
_cell.angle_beta   90.00
_cell.angle_gamma   90.00
#
_symmetry.space_group_name_H-M   'P 1'
#
loop_
_entity.id
_entity.type
_entity.pdbx_description
1 polymer ?
#
loop_
_entity_poly.entity_id
_entity_poly.type
_entity_poly.pdbx_seq_one_letter_code
_entity_poly.pdbx_strand_id
1 'polypeptide(L)'
;MADSQLERLKSFRGFIQEAEQGASVPPVSADDLKLLHNVCIEMTKRYSGKDGVITLDVMARTCNPGANLAAVWLRHSRLRLLVRQGLLAEWQHGTDLDDAVYWVAATIPMNGIDLDPETFIRVLRDQIARGDCRTCTDRSGESEPLQ
;
A
#
# COMPACT_ATOMS: atom_id res chain seq x y z
N MET A 1 27.84 -3.50 -10.71
CA MET A 1 27.06 -3.20 -9.48
C MET A 1 26.56 -1.76 -9.49
N ALA A 2 27.41 -0.74 -9.71
CA ALA A 2 26.98 0.66 -9.81
C ALA A 2 26.06 0.93 -11.01
N ASP A 3 26.38 0.34 -12.18
CA ASP A 3 25.58 0.55 -13.40
C ASP A 3 24.14 0.03 -13.25
N SER A 4 23.95 -1.13 -12.62
CA SER A 4 22.62 -1.69 -12.36
C SER A 4 21.77 -0.85 -11.40
N GLN A 5 22.40 -0.19 -10.42
CA GLN A 5 21.68 0.72 -9.51
C GLN A 5 21.29 2.02 -10.22
N LEU A 6 22.19 2.54 -11.06
CA LEU A 6 21.92 3.74 -11.86
C LEU A 6 20.78 3.49 -12.87
N GLU A 7 20.81 2.37 -13.58
CA GLU A 7 19.74 2.01 -14.52
C GLU A 7 18.40 1.80 -13.81
N ARG A 8 18.40 1.16 -12.64
CA ARG A 8 17.19 1.04 -11.82
C ARG A 8 16.64 2.40 -11.40
N LEU A 9 17.51 3.32 -10.98
CA LEU A 9 17.11 4.67 -10.59
C LEU A 9 16.55 5.47 -11.77
N LYS A 10 17.17 5.35 -12.96
CA LYS A 10 16.68 5.98 -14.19
C LYS A 10 15.31 5.43 -14.58
N SER A 11 15.15 4.10 -14.59
CA SER A 11 13.89 3.43 -14.88
C SER A 11 12.79 3.85 -13.90
N PHE A 12 13.10 3.90 -12.60
CA PHE A 12 12.17 4.38 -11.58
C PHE A 12 11.73 5.82 -11.87
N ARG A 13 12.67 6.74 -12.11
CA ARG A 13 12.34 8.15 -12.39
C ARG A 13 11.54 8.33 -13.67
N GLY A 14 11.91 7.62 -14.74
CA GLY A 14 11.18 7.65 -16.01
C GLY A 14 9.73 7.21 -15.83
N PHE A 15 9.50 6.13 -15.09
CA PHE A 15 8.15 5.67 -14.77
C PHE A 15 7.34 6.72 -13.99
N ILE A 16 7.93 7.36 -12.97
CA ILE A 16 7.25 8.40 -12.20
C ILE A 16 6.88 9.58 -13.10
N GLN A 17 7.78 10.01 -13.98
CA GLN A 17 7.52 11.10 -14.91
C GLN A 17 6.37 10.78 -15.89
N GLU A 18 6.32 9.55 -16.40
CA GLU A 18 5.21 9.11 -17.26
C GLU A 18 3.88 9.12 -16.50
N ALA A 19 3.87 8.64 -15.25
CA ALA A 19 2.69 8.71 -14.40
C ALA A 19 2.28 10.16 -14.08
N GLU A 20 3.23 11.07 -13.85
CA GLU A 20 2.93 12.50 -13.68
C GLU A 20 2.27 13.11 -14.94
N GLN A 21 2.55 12.55 -16.12
CA GLN A 21 1.92 12.93 -17.39
C GLN A 21 0.60 12.21 -17.67
N GLY A 22 0.09 11.44 -16.70
CA GLY A 22 -1.20 10.75 -16.81
C GLY A 22 -1.12 9.32 -17.34
N ALA A 23 0.08 8.75 -17.50
CA ALA A 23 0.21 7.34 -17.90
C ALA A 23 -0.45 6.40 -16.88
N SER A 24 -0.99 5.29 -17.37
CA SER A 24 -1.62 4.30 -16.51
C SER A 24 -0.59 3.59 -15.62
N VAL A 25 -0.89 3.47 -14.34
CA VAL A 25 -0.06 2.75 -13.37
C VAL A 25 -0.57 1.32 -13.26
N PRO A 26 0.25 0.31 -13.62
CA PRO A 26 -0.22 -1.06 -13.67
C PRO A 26 -0.61 -1.57 -12.29
N PRO A 27 -1.48 -2.60 -12.21
CA PRO A 27 -1.71 -3.33 -10.98
C PRO A 27 -0.41 -3.92 -10.43
N VAL A 28 -0.36 -4.09 -9.12
CA VAL A 28 0.79 -4.69 -8.40
C VAL A 28 0.32 -5.83 -7.51
N SER A 29 1.25 -6.51 -6.84
CA SER A 29 0.88 -7.46 -5.80
C SER A 29 0.40 -6.73 -4.55
N ALA A 30 -0.71 -7.20 -3.98
CA ALA A 30 -1.19 -6.72 -2.68
C ALA A 30 -0.19 -7.05 -1.56
N ASP A 31 0.50 -8.18 -1.66
CA ASP A 31 1.53 -8.58 -0.69
C ASP A 31 2.71 -7.61 -0.70
N ASP A 32 3.14 -7.14 -1.87
CA ASP A 32 4.22 -6.14 -1.98
C ASP A 32 3.82 -4.83 -1.27
N LEU A 33 2.56 -4.40 -1.41
CA LEU A 33 2.05 -3.22 -0.70
C LEU A 33 2.01 -3.43 0.81
N LYS A 34 1.54 -4.59 1.26
CA LYS A 34 1.46 -4.94 2.69
C LYS A 34 2.86 -5.02 3.31
N LEU A 35 3.80 -5.70 2.65
CA LEU A 35 5.20 -5.78 3.08
C LEU A 35 5.85 -4.40 3.14
N LEU A 36 5.64 -3.55 2.14
CA LEU A 36 6.17 -2.20 2.11
C LEU A 36 5.59 -1.32 3.23
N HIS A 37 4.28 -1.41 3.47
CA HIS A 37 3.59 -0.70 4.55
C HIS A 37 4.15 -1.08 5.92
N ASN A 38 4.34 -2.38 6.17
CA ASN A 38 4.92 -2.89 7.41
C ASN A 38 6.36 -2.38 7.60
N VAL A 39 7.18 -2.38 6.55
CA VAL A 39 8.53 -1.81 6.60
C VAL A 39 8.48 -0.32 6.93
N CYS A 40 7.55 0.43 6.33
CA CYS A 40 7.34 1.85 6.63
C CYS A 40 7.01 2.08 8.12
N ILE A 41 6.09 1.29 8.68
CA ILE A 41 5.71 1.37 10.10
C ILE A 41 6.91 1.11 11.00
N GLU A 42 7.65 0.02 10.73
CA GLU A 42 8.81 -0.36 11.52
C GLU A 42 9.93 0.69 11.46
N MET A 43 10.15 1.32 10.30
CA MET A 43 11.08 2.44 10.18
C MET A 43 10.61 3.65 11.00
N THR A 44 9.33 4.02 10.92
CA THR A 44 8.79 5.16 11.69
C THR A 44 8.90 4.94 13.20
N LYS A 45 8.65 3.71 13.68
CA LYS A 45 8.83 3.33 15.10
C LYS A 45 10.29 3.50 15.54
N ARG A 46 11.25 3.09 14.70
CA ARG A 46 12.69 3.14 15.02
C ARG A 46 13.29 4.54 14.98
N TYR A 47 12.72 5.46 14.20
CA TYR A 47 13.31 6.77 13.94
C TYR A 47 12.54 7.97 14.51
N SER A 48 11.78 7.77 15.59
CA SER A 48 11.17 8.83 16.43
C SER A 48 10.55 10.00 15.64
N GLY A 49 9.68 9.71 14.69
CA GLY A 49 8.83 10.72 14.05
C GLY A 49 9.36 11.35 12.75
N LYS A 50 10.49 10.90 12.20
CA LYS A 50 10.78 11.16 10.79
C LYS A 50 10.09 10.10 9.94
N ASP A 51 9.21 10.54 9.03
CA ASP A 51 8.69 9.72 7.94
C ASP A 51 9.90 9.03 7.29
N GLY A 52 10.09 7.75 7.57
CA GLY A 52 11.27 7.02 7.15
C GLY A 52 11.39 7.09 5.63
N VAL A 53 12.51 7.64 5.13
CA VAL A 53 12.77 7.65 3.68
C VAL A 53 13.03 6.21 3.27
N ILE A 54 12.07 5.59 2.59
CA ILE A 54 12.28 4.29 1.96
C ILE A 54 13.17 4.50 0.73
N THR A 55 14.31 3.85 0.72
CA THR A 55 15.20 3.83 -0.44
C THR A 55 14.77 2.76 -1.44
N LEU A 56 15.15 2.94 -2.71
CA LEU A 56 14.87 1.97 -3.75
C LEU A 56 15.48 0.59 -3.46
N ASP A 57 16.61 0.55 -2.75
CA ASP A 57 17.23 -0.71 -2.32
C ASP A 57 16.45 -1.41 -1.21
N VAL A 58 15.78 -0.67 -0.31
CA VAL A 58 14.87 -1.27 0.67
C VAL A 58 13.68 -1.87 -0.07
N MET A 59 13.06 -1.14 -1.00
CA MET A 59 11.95 -1.66 -1.80
C MET A 59 12.32 -2.93 -2.56
N ALA A 60 13.49 -2.94 -3.20
CA ALA A 60 13.97 -4.10 -3.97
C ALA A 60 14.23 -5.35 -3.11
N ARG A 61 14.46 -5.20 -1.80
CA ARG A 61 14.60 -6.32 -0.86
C ARG A 61 13.26 -6.76 -0.25
N THR A 62 12.32 -5.83 -0.14
CA THR A 62 11.00 -6.05 0.46
C THR A 62 10.01 -6.68 -0.53
N CYS A 63 10.00 -6.19 -1.77
CA CYS A 63 9.04 -6.64 -2.78
C CYS A 63 9.51 -7.92 -3.46
N ASN A 64 8.58 -8.63 -4.08
CA ASN A 64 8.85 -9.82 -4.87
C ASN A 64 9.87 -9.56 -6.00
N PRO A 65 10.69 -10.57 -6.37
CA PRO A 65 11.58 -10.45 -7.52
C PRO A 65 10.81 -10.08 -8.79
N GLY A 66 11.25 -9.03 -9.49
CA GLY A 66 10.60 -8.55 -10.71
C GLY A 66 9.42 -7.61 -10.49
N ALA A 67 9.07 -7.27 -9.24
CA ALA A 67 8.06 -6.27 -8.96
C ALA A 67 8.40 -4.91 -9.60
N ASN A 68 7.40 -4.25 -10.16
CA ASN A 68 7.53 -2.86 -10.60
C ASN A 68 7.58 -1.93 -9.38
N LEU A 69 8.79 -1.66 -8.90
CA LEU A 69 9.02 -0.88 -7.68
C LEU A 69 8.42 0.53 -7.77
N ALA A 70 8.40 1.16 -8.94
CA ALA A 70 7.83 2.49 -9.11
C ALA A 70 6.30 2.47 -8.98
N ALA A 71 5.64 1.49 -9.59
CA ALA A 71 4.19 1.30 -9.43
C ALA A 71 3.81 0.96 -7.97
N VAL A 72 4.58 0.09 -7.30
CA VAL A 72 4.38 -0.25 -5.88
C VAL A 72 4.54 1.00 -5.02
N TRP A 73 5.60 1.79 -5.23
CA TRP A 73 5.86 3.01 -4.47
C TRP A 73 4.72 4.03 -4.61
N LEU A 74 4.24 4.23 -5.83
CA LEU A 74 3.22 5.23 -6.12
C LEU A 74 1.87 4.83 -5.51
N ARG A 75 1.43 3.58 -5.73
CA ARG A 75 0.21 3.03 -5.09
C ARG A 75 0.29 3.11 -3.57
N HIS A 76 1.42 2.71 -2.98
CA HIS A 76 1.63 2.80 -1.54
C HIS A 76 1.64 4.25 -1.02
N SER A 77 2.23 5.19 -1.76
CA SER A 77 2.26 6.60 -1.37
C SER A 77 0.85 7.21 -1.34
N ARG A 78 -0.02 6.79 -2.26
CA ARG A 78 -1.44 7.20 -2.26
C ARG A 78 -2.23 6.51 -1.16
N LEU A 79 -2.00 5.23 -0.92
CA LEU A 79 -2.57 4.55 0.24
C LEU A 79 -2.21 5.27 1.56
N ARG A 80 -0.93 5.62 1.75
CA ARG A 80 -0.48 6.40 2.93
C ARG A 80 -1.15 7.76 3.05
N LEU A 81 -1.52 8.40 1.93
CA LEU A 81 -2.26 9.65 1.97
C LEU A 81 -3.68 9.43 2.50
N LEU A 82 -4.38 8.40 2.03
CA LEU A 82 -5.73 8.04 2.50
C LEU A 82 -5.73 7.70 4.00
N VAL A 83 -4.72 6.95 4.47
CA VAL A 83 -4.52 6.66 5.91
C VAL A 83 -4.34 7.96 6.70
N ARG A 84 -3.45 8.86 6.26
CA ARG A 84 -3.19 10.14 6.95
C ARG A 84 -4.40 11.07 6.97
N GLN A 85 -5.29 10.97 5.99
CA GLN A 85 -6.55 11.71 5.94
C GLN A 85 -7.65 11.09 6.83
N GLY A 86 -7.41 9.92 7.43
CA GLY A 86 -8.39 9.22 8.27
C GLY A 86 -9.51 8.53 7.48
N LEU A 87 -9.43 8.49 6.15
CA LEU A 87 -10.47 7.92 5.29
C LEU A 87 -10.58 6.39 5.42
N LEU A 88 -9.55 5.75 5.96
CA LEU A 88 -9.48 4.30 6.15
C LEU A 88 -9.66 3.87 7.61
N ALA A 89 -10.12 4.77 8.49
CA ALA A 89 -10.27 4.49 9.91
C ALA A 89 -11.16 3.27 10.20
N GLU A 90 -12.18 3.02 9.37
CA GLU A 90 -13.08 1.85 9.49
C GLU A 90 -12.36 0.50 9.27
N TRP A 91 -11.26 0.49 8.49
CA TRP A 91 -10.49 -0.71 8.11
C TRP A 91 -9.05 -0.67 8.64
N GLN A 92 -8.81 0.14 9.67
CA GLN A 92 -7.51 0.33 10.29
C GLN A 92 -7.54 -0.12 11.74
N HIS A 93 -6.64 -1.04 12.09
CA HIS A 93 -6.50 -1.61 13.42
C HIS A 93 -5.13 -1.26 13.98
N GLY A 94 -5.06 -0.10 14.67
CA GLY A 94 -3.80 0.47 15.11
C GLY A 94 -2.94 0.90 13.92
N THR A 95 -1.84 0.20 13.67
CA THR A 95 -0.98 0.43 12.50
C THR A 95 -1.35 -0.42 11.29
N ASP A 96 -2.15 -1.45 11.50
CA ASP A 96 -2.44 -2.46 10.48
C ASP A 96 -3.69 -2.06 9.69
N LEU A 97 -3.77 -2.49 8.43
CA LEU A 97 -4.93 -2.30 7.56
C LEU A 97 -5.48 -3.67 7.17
N ASP A 98 -6.78 -3.72 6.91
CA ASP A 98 -7.41 -4.94 6.38
C ASP A 98 -6.83 -5.35 5.02
N ASP A 99 -6.80 -6.66 4.76
CA ASP A 99 -6.27 -7.20 3.50
C ASP A 99 -7.01 -6.68 2.26
N ALA A 100 -8.31 -6.40 2.40
CA ALA A 100 -9.12 -5.80 1.35
C ALA A 100 -8.58 -4.42 0.92
N VAL A 101 -8.03 -3.64 1.85
CA VAL A 101 -7.45 -2.32 1.56
C VAL A 101 -6.24 -2.46 0.64
N TYR A 102 -5.33 -3.40 0.94
CA TYR A 102 -4.16 -3.65 0.11
C TYR A 102 -4.56 -4.20 -1.26
N TRP A 103 -5.56 -5.08 -1.32
CA TRP A 103 -6.04 -5.62 -2.58
C TRP A 103 -6.64 -4.55 -3.49
N VAL A 104 -7.50 -3.67 -2.94
CA VAL A 104 -8.07 -2.56 -3.71
C VAL A 104 -6.96 -1.59 -4.14
N ALA A 105 -6.05 -1.20 -3.25
CA ALA A 105 -4.92 -0.34 -3.61
C ALA A 105 -4.01 -0.95 -4.68
N ALA A 106 -3.88 -2.27 -4.71
CA ALA A 106 -3.09 -3.00 -5.69
C ALA A 106 -3.73 -3.03 -7.09
N THR A 107 -5.06 -3.06 -7.17
CA THR A 107 -5.79 -3.43 -8.40
C THR A 107 -6.64 -2.31 -8.99
N ILE A 108 -7.04 -1.33 -8.17
CA ILE A 108 -7.86 -0.22 -8.63
C ILE A 108 -7.18 0.48 -9.80
N PRO A 109 -7.91 0.74 -10.91
CA PRO A 109 -7.37 1.49 -12.03
C PRO A 109 -6.85 2.83 -11.56
N MET A 110 -5.62 3.16 -11.94
CA MET A 110 -4.99 4.41 -11.55
C MET A 110 -4.32 4.99 -12.79
N ASN A 111 -4.80 6.16 -13.20
CA ASN A 111 -4.27 6.89 -14.33
C ASN A 111 -3.54 8.11 -13.78
N GLY A 112 -2.26 8.16 -14.10
CA GLY A 112 -1.33 9.09 -13.52
C GLY A 112 -1.07 8.89 -12.04
N ILE A 113 -0.80 9.98 -11.34
CA ILE A 113 -0.37 9.92 -9.95
C ILE A 113 -1.54 9.89 -8.96
N ASP A 114 -2.75 10.30 -9.34
CA ASP A 114 -3.83 10.49 -8.39
C ASP A 114 -4.71 9.25 -8.22
N LEU A 115 -5.12 9.02 -6.97
CA LEU A 115 -6.04 7.97 -6.58
C LEU A 115 -7.29 8.65 -6.02
N ASP A 116 -8.40 8.55 -6.76
CA ASP A 116 -9.67 9.16 -6.35
C ASP A 116 -10.18 8.51 -5.05
N PRO A 117 -10.26 9.26 -3.93
CA PRO A 117 -10.65 8.69 -2.65
C PRO A 117 -12.09 8.16 -2.65
N GLU A 118 -13.02 8.83 -3.32
CA GLU A 118 -14.43 8.41 -3.36
C GLU A 118 -14.59 7.08 -4.09
N THR A 119 -13.96 6.94 -5.27
CA THR A 119 -13.93 5.68 -6.00
C THR A 119 -13.26 4.59 -5.20
N PHE A 120 -12.15 4.89 -4.51
CA PHE A 120 -11.47 3.91 -3.65
C PHE A 120 -12.38 3.35 -2.58
N ILE A 121 -13.05 4.22 -1.80
CA ILE A 121 -13.94 3.82 -0.71
C ILE A 121 -15.14 3.04 -1.24
N ARG A 122 -15.73 3.47 -2.36
CA ARG A 122 -16.83 2.75 -3.00
C ARG A 122 -16.41 1.32 -3.38
N VAL A 123 -15.27 1.18 -4.06
CA VAL A 123 -14.76 -0.14 -4.49
C VAL A 123 -14.43 -1.02 -3.28
N LEU A 124 -13.84 -0.45 -2.22
CA LEU A 124 -13.53 -1.18 -1.00
C LEU A 124 -14.79 -1.73 -0.31
N ARG A 125 -15.83 -0.91 -0.18
CA ARG A 125 -17.11 -1.34 0.40
C ARG A 125 -17.77 -2.41 -0.45
N ASP A 126 -17.77 -2.26 -1.77
CA ASP A 126 -18.30 -3.27 -2.70
C ASP A 126 -17.53 -4.59 -2.58
N GLN A 127 -16.21 -4.54 -2.47
CA GLN A 127 -15.36 -5.72 -2.35
C GLN A 127 -15.64 -6.49 -1.04
N ILE A 128 -15.80 -5.77 0.06
CA ILE A 128 -16.13 -6.36 1.37
C ILE A 128 -17.55 -6.94 1.37
N ALA A 129 -18.53 -6.21 0.82
CA ALA A 129 -19.92 -6.65 0.74
C ALA A 129 -20.10 -7.91 -0.13
N ARG A 130 -19.25 -8.10 -1.16
CA ARG A 130 -19.27 -9.29 -2.03
C ARG A 130 -18.70 -10.54 -1.37
N GLY A 131 -18.11 -10.44 -0.19
CA GLY A 131 -17.68 -11.61 0.57
C GLY A 131 -16.38 -12.26 0.06
N ASP A 132 -15.52 -11.53 -0.65
CA ASP A 132 -14.10 -11.90 -0.84
C ASP A 132 -13.29 -11.72 0.46
N CYS A 133 -13.94 -12.01 1.59
CA CYS A 133 -13.41 -11.96 2.93
C CYS A 133 -12.60 -13.23 3.20
N ARG A 134 -11.33 -13.24 2.79
CA ARG A 134 -10.37 -14.24 3.30
C ARG A 134 -9.89 -13.95 4.72
N THR A 135 -10.28 -12.82 5.32
CA THR A 135 -9.86 -12.42 6.68
C THR A 135 -10.99 -11.90 7.56
N CYS A 136 -12.22 -12.35 7.35
CA CYS A 136 -13.22 -12.28 8.41
C CYS A 136 -12.81 -13.36 9.42
N THR A 137 -11.81 -13.09 10.25
CA THR A 137 -11.63 -13.87 11.48
C THR A 137 -12.85 -13.62 12.35
N ASP A 138 -13.82 -14.52 12.22
CA ASP A 138 -14.48 -15.21 13.35
C ASP A 138 -13.52 -15.19 14.57
N ARG A 139 -13.93 -14.86 15.80
CA ARG A 139 -15.20 -15.20 16.42
C ARG A 139 -15.32 -14.48 17.77
N SER A 140 -16.57 -14.19 18.13
CA SER A 140 -17.06 -13.86 19.47
C SER A 140 -16.64 -14.90 20.54
N GLY A 141 -16.49 -14.45 21.79
CA GLY A 141 -16.27 -15.23 23.03
C GLY A 141 -14.90 -14.90 23.63
N GLU A 142 -14.73 -14.30 24.81
CA GLU A 142 -15.48 -14.34 26.06
C GLU A 142 -15.43 -12.97 26.76
N SER A 143 -16.60 -12.43 27.07
CA SER A 143 -16.77 -11.45 28.13
C SER A 143 -17.87 -11.97 29.04
N GLU A 144 -17.49 -12.73 30.06
CA GLU A 144 -18.33 -12.88 31.25
C GLU A 144 -17.41 -12.89 32.49
N PRO A 145 -17.55 -11.90 33.41
CA PRO A 145 -16.92 -11.97 34.71
C PRO A 145 -17.83 -12.75 35.66
N LEU A 146 -17.33 -13.85 36.22
CA LEU A 146 -17.96 -14.46 37.39
C LEU A 146 -17.40 -13.81 38.67
N GLN A 147 -18.34 -13.46 39.53
CA GLN A 147 -18.19 -12.76 40.82
C GLN A 147 -17.34 -13.53 41.82
#